data_AF-A0A3N7FLE6-F1
#
_entry.id   AF-A0A3N7FLE6-F1
#
_cell.length_a   1.000
_cell.length_b   1.000
_cell.length_c   1.000
_cell.angle_alpha   90.00
_cell.angle_beta   90.00
_cell.angle_gamma   90.00
#
_symmetry.space_group_name_H-M   'P 1'
#
loop_
_entity.id
_entity.type
_entity.pdbx_description
1 polymer ?
#
loop_
_entity_poly.entity_id
_entity_poly.type
_entity_poly.pdbx_seq_one_letter_code
_entity_poly.pdbx_strand_id
1 'polypeptide(L)'
;MHVAIKNRQKEIFNMVKKMEIPMTRLVRRIDKNGYTLLHHVAVMHYYSGGTLPGPALQLQEELHWFDRVRKIIPPHYEMHRSRYKDKTAQEFFKKTHTKLLKEAQEWLKRTSESCSTVAVLIATVAFAAAYTVPGGSNQDTGLPVLLHDPIFLVFTVMDVLSLASSLTSVVMFLSILTSPFQLQDFRHSLPQKLILGFSFLFFSVAVMMLTFTATILLIVHLKKRWTTLLIYTVAFLPVSIFALLQVPLYLTFMNTLKSSVNLIRIPINSVLSLVRATLSSICKRR
;
A
#
# COMPACT_ATOMS: atom_id res chain seq x y z
N MET A 1 10.27 -23.74 16.67
CA MET A 1 9.35 -22.57 16.73
C MET A 1 10.02 -21.29 17.21
N HIS A 2 10.54 -21.23 18.44
CA HIS A 2 11.16 -20.01 19.00
C HIS A 2 12.27 -19.42 18.11
N VAL A 3 13.15 -20.29 17.59
CA VAL A 3 14.22 -19.91 16.64
C VAL A 3 13.66 -19.41 15.31
N ALA A 4 12.67 -20.09 14.74
CA ALA A 4 12.02 -19.67 13.50
C ALA A 4 11.37 -18.28 13.62
N ILE A 5 10.76 -17.97 14.78
CA ILE A 5 10.17 -16.64 15.06
C ILE A 5 11.25 -15.56 15.14
N LYS A 6 12.34 -15.82 15.88
CA LYS A 6 13.48 -14.89 16.01
C LYS A 6 14.08 -14.53 14.64
N ASN A 7 14.23 -15.52 13.76
CA ASN A 7 14.84 -15.37 12.44
C ASN A 7 13.84 -14.97 11.32
N ARG A 8 12.58 -14.65 11.65
CA ARG A 8 11.52 -14.31 10.67
C ARG A 8 11.30 -15.36 9.56
N GLN A 9 11.58 -16.63 9.84
CA GLN A 9 11.47 -17.73 8.87
C GLN A 9 10.00 -18.15 8.68
N LYS A 10 9.30 -17.46 7.78
CA LYS A 10 7.85 -17.66 7.53
C LYS A 10 7.51 -19.07 7.05
N GLU A 11 8.34 -19.67 6.21
CA GLU A 11 8.11 -21.01 5.67
C GLU A 11 8.19 -22.07 6.77
N ILE A 12 9.27 -22.05 7.55
CA ILE A 12 9.45 -22.94 8.71
C ILE A 12 8.34 -22.73 9.73
N PHE A 13 7.95 -21.47 9.99
CA PHE A 13 6.81 -21.15 10.86
C PHE A 13 5.52 -21.81 10.37
N ASN A 14 5.22 -21.74 9.08
CA ASN A 14 4.03 -22.34 8.49
C ASN A 14 4.07 -23.87 8.51
N MET A 15 5.24 -24.49 8.30
CA MET A 15 5.40 -25.94 8.40
C MET A 15 5.15 -26.43 9.84
N VAL A 16 5.80 -25.80 10.83
CA VAL A 16 5.64 -26.19 12.25
C VAL A 16 4.21 -25.95 12.73
N LYS A 17 3.55 -24.89 12.24
CA LYS A 17 2.14 -24.60 12.56
C LYS A 17 1.17 -25.73 12.15
N LYS A 18 1.49 -26.49 11.10
CA LYS A 18 0.65 -27.60 10.62
C LYS A 18 0.79 -28.87 11.46
N MET A 19 1.77 -28.95 12.35
CA MET A 19 2.00 -30.12 13.20
C MET A 19 1.13 -30.03 14.46
N GLU A 20 0.26 -31.00 14.75
CA GLU A 20 -0.71 -30.87 15.86
C GLU A 20 -0.05 -30.93 17.26
N ILE A 21 0.46 -32.09 17.64
CA ILE A 21 1.02 -32.34 18.99
C ILE A 21 2.28 -31.49 19.26
N PRO A 22 3.26 -31.39 18.32
CA PRO A 22 4.45 -30.57 18.53
C PRO A 22 4.12 -29.09 18.70
N MET A 23 3.15 -28.55 17.95
CA MET A 23 2.78 -27.13 18.03
C MET A 23 2.19 -26.78 19.39
N THR A 24 1.25 -27.58 19.90
CA THR A 24 0.63 -27.36 21.22
C THR A 24 1.67 -27.32 22.35
N ARG A 25 2.67 -28.21 22.30
CA ARG A 25 3.79 -28.22 23.27
C ARG A 25 4.71 -27.01 23.11
N LEU A 26 5.03 -26.65 21.87
CA LEU A 26 5.93 -25.55 21.57
C LEU A 26 5.34 -24.20 21.96
N VAL A 27 4.03 -24.01 21.78
CA VAL A 27 3.33 -22.76 22.08
C VAL A 27 3.26 -22.46 23.58
N ARG A 28 3.12 -23.49 24.42
CA ARG A 28 3.03 -23.35 25.89
C ARG A 28 4.40 -23.20 26.57
N ARG A 29 5.50 -23.39 25.83
CA ARG A 29 6.84 -23.35 26.39
C ARG A 29 7.27 -21.91 26.65
N ILE A 30 7.81 -21.67 27.84
CA ILE A 30 8.40 -20.39 28.27
C ILE A 30 9.91 -20.57 28.40
N ASP A 31 10.69 -19.60 27.94
CA ASP A 31 12.15 -19.56 28.09
C ASP A 31 12.57 -19.33 29.55
N LYS A 32 13.83 -19.61 29.89
CA LYS A 32 14.48 -19.32 31.18
C LYS A 32 14.30 -17.86 31.62
N ASN A 33 14.21 -16.93 30.66
CA ASN A 33 13.98 -15.50 30.91
C ASN A 33 12.51 -15.13 31.17
N GLY A 34 11.59 -16.11 31.15
CA GLY A 34 10.15 -15.87 31.24
C GLY A 34 9.52 -15.38 29.93
N TYR A 35 10.22 -15.50 28.79
CA TYR A 35 9.71 -15.08 27.49
C TYR A 35 8.80 -16.14 26.85
N THR A 36 7.62 -15.71 26.43
CA THR A 36 6.73 -16.47 25.56
C THR A 36 7.16 -16.31 24.09
N LEU A 37 6.54 -17.07 23.18
CA LEU A 37 6.79 -16.88 21.74
C LEU A 37 6.52 -15.45 21.27
N LEU A 38 5.53 -14.78 21.87
CA LEU A 38 5.19 -13.40 21.51
C LEU A 38 6.30 -12.43 21.91
N HIS A 39 6.96 -12.64 23.04
CA HIS A 39 8.13 -11.85 23.44
C HIS A 39 9.30 -12.04 22.47
N HIS A 40 9.46 -13.23 21.89
CA HIS A 40 10.50 -13.48 20.91
C HIS A 40 10.30 -12.77 19.57
N VAL A 41 9.08 -12.34 19.25
CA VAL A 41 8.85 -11.46 18.10
C VAL A 41 9.57 -10.12 18.30
N ALA A 42 9.56 -9.58 19.51
CA ALA A 42 10.22 -8.32 19.80
C ALA A 42 11.77 -8.38 19.78
N VAL A 43 12.37 -9.56 19.64
CA VAL A 43 13.83 -9.72 19.60
C VAL A 43 14.34 -9.51 18.17
N MET A 44 15.12 -8.44 17.98
CA MET A 44 15.71 -8.04 16.70
C MET A 44 17.16 -8.53 16.49
N HIS A 45 17.82 -9.11 17.51
CA HIS A 45 19.25 -9.48 17.45
C HIS A 45 19.62 -10.43 16.29
N TYR A 46 18.69 -11.29 15.88
CA TYR A 46 18.90 -12.27 14.81
C TYR A 46 18.21 -11.89 13.51
N TYR A 47 17.67 -10.67 13.44
CA TYR A 47 17.02 -10.17 12.25
C TYR A 47 18.08 -9.54 11.33
N SER A 48 18.29 -10.16 10.17
CA SER A 48 19.30 -9.75 9.19
C SER A 48 18.81 -8.67 8.21
N GLY A 49 17.68 -8.01 8.48
CA GLY A 49 17.04 -7.10 7.53
C GLY A 49 16.10 -7.84 6.57
N GLY A 50 15.01 -7.18 6.21
CA GLY A 50 14.03 -7.68 5.24
C GLY A 50 14.33 -7.11 3.86
N THR A 51 13.83 -7.76 2.82
CA THR A 51 13.99 -7.32 1.42
C THR A 51 13.09 -6.14 1.04
N LEU A 52 12.36 -5.55 2.00
CA LEU A 52 11.30 -4.59 1.70
C LEU A 52 11.85 -3.17 1.48
N PRO A 53 11.27 -2.42 0.52
CA PRO A 53 11.69 -1.07 0.21
C PRO A 53 11.19 -0.09 1.29
N GLY A 54 12.02 0.18 2.29
CA GLY A 54 11.87 1.31 3.21
C GLY A 54 11.46 0.96 4.65
N PRO A 55 11.83 1.79 5.65
CA PRO A 55 11.59 1.51 7.07
C PRO A 55 10.11 1.38 7.46
N ALA A 56 9.21 2.09 6.78
CA ALA A 56 7.77 2.02 7.07
C ALA A 56 7.16 0.66 6.70
N LEU A 57 7.55 0.08 5.56
CA LEU A 57 7.09 -1.25 5.15
C LEU A 57 7.73 -2.35 6.00
N GLN A 58 9.00 -2.18 6.39
CA GLN A 58 9.65 -3.07 7.35
C GLN A 58 8.91 -3.08 8.70
N LEU A 59 8.53 -1.91 9.22
CA LEU A 59 7.75 -1.81 10.47
C LEU A 59 6.36 -2.45 10.33
N GLN A 60 5.70 -2.28 9.17
CA GLN A 60 4.43 -2.91 8.88
C GLN A 60 4.54 -4.45 8.92
N GLU A 61 5.59 -5.01 8.32
CA GLU A 61 5.81 -6.46 8.33
C GLU A 61 6.04 -7.00 9.75
N GLU A 62 6.81 -6.27 10.56
CA GLU A 62 7.03 -6.60 11.97
C GLU A 62 5.72 -6.61 12.77
N LEU A 63 4.83 -5.62 12.52
CA LEU A 63 3.50 -5.58 13.12
C LEU A 63 2.62 -6.75 12.67
N HIS A 64 2.68 -7.13 11.39
CA HIS A 64 1.98 -8.31 10.88
C HIS A 64 2.58 -9.62 11.39
N TRP A 65 3.89 -9.67 11.63
CA TRP A 65 4.54 -10.83 12.23
C TRP A 65 4.10 -11.00 13.69
N PHE A 66 4.03 -9.89 14.43
CA PHE A 66 3.49 -9.88 15.78
C PHE A 66 2.05 -10.40 15.83
N ASP A 67 1.17 -9.95 14.93
CA ASP A 67 -0.20 -10.49 14.84
C ASP A 67 -0.26 -11.97 14.48
N ARG A 68 0.59 -12.42 13.55
CA ARG A 68 0.63 -13.82 13.13
C ARG A 68 0.97 -14.73 14.31
N VAL A 69 1.92 -14.32 15.15
CA VAL A 69 2.30 -15.05 16.36
C VAL A 69 1.25 -14.89 17.46
N ARG A 70 0.64 -13.72 17.59
CA ARG A 70 -0.46 -13.49 18.55
C ARG A 70 -1.64 -14.42 18.32
N LYS A 71 -2.00 -14.70 17.06
CA LYS A 71 -3.13 -15.59 16.72
C LYS A 71 -2.93 -17.07 17.09
N ILE A 72 -1.70 -17.51 17.35
CA ILE A 72 -1.40 -18.92 17.64
C ILE A 72 -1.15 -19.19 19.13
N ILE A 73 -0.95 -18.16 19.94
CA ILE A 73 -0.71 -18.33 21.38
C ILE A 73 -2.05 -18.33 22.14
N PRO A 74 -2.14 -19.02 23.30
CA PRO A 74 -3.29 -18.91 24.17
C PRO A 74 -3.50 -17.45 24.65
N PRO A 75 -4.75 -16.98 24.75
CA PRO A 75 -5.06 -15.57 25.08
C PRO A 75 -4.41 -15.07 26.38
N HIS A 76 -4.31 -15.94 27.41
CA HIS A 76 -3.69 -15.58 28.69
C HIS A 76 -2.19 -15.24 28.57
N TYR A 77 -1.51 -15.70 27.52
CA TYR A 77 -0.10 -15.34 27.28
C TYR A 77 0.10 -13.94 26.68
N GLU A 78 -0.96 -13.26 26.25
CA GLU A 78 -0.85 -11.86 25.80
C GLU A 78 -0.54 -10.93 26.97
N MET A 79 -1.19 -11.17 28.11
CA MET A 79 -1.01 -10.42 29.36
C MET A 79 0.15 -10.94 30.21
N HIS A 80 0.77 -12.06 29.81
CA HIS A 80 1.93 -12.62 30.51
C HIS A 80 3.08 -11.61 30.53
N ARG A 81 3.58 -11.33 31.73
CA ARG A 81 4.76 -10.48 31.93
C ARG A 81 6.00 -11.34 32.05
N SER A 82 7.04 -10.94 31.33
CA SER A 82 8.34 -11.62 31.40
C SER A 82 8.98 -11.44 32.78
N ARG A 83 9.51 -12.53 33.36
CA ARG A 83 10.21 -12.48 34.66
C ARG A 83 11.44 -11.56 34.65
N TYR A 84 12.12 -11.44 33.51
CA TYR A 84 13.35 -10.65 33.40
C TYR A 84 13.13 -9.13 33.35
N LYS A 85 12.07 -8.64 32.69
CA LYS A 85 11.85 -7.18 32.50
C LYS A 85 10.52 -6.67 33.02
N ASP A 86 9.69 -7.55 33.59
CA ASP A 86 8.32 -7.29 34.03
C ASP A 86 7.45 -6.57 32.99
N LYS A 87 7.65 -6.91 31.71
CA LYS A 87 6.94 -6.31 30.58
C LYS A 87 6.10 -7.34 29.86
N THR A 88 4.96 -6.88 29.34
CA THR A 88 4.17 -7.65 28.38
C THR A 88 4.89 -7.70 27.03
N ALA A 89 4.51 -8.65 26.18
CA ALA A 89 5.11 -8.78 24.86
C ALA A 89 4.89 -7.52 23.99
N GLN A 90 3.74 -6.86 24.14
CA GLN A 90 3.40 -5.63 23.41
C GLN A 90 4.25 -4.43 23.87
N GLU A 91 4.42 -4.25 25.18
CA GLU A 91 5.31 -3.21 25.72
C GLU A 91 6.76 -3.43 25.30
N PHE A 92 7.20 -4.69 25.33
CA PHE A 92 8.54 -5.05 24.91
C PHE A 92 8.74 -4.81 23.42
N PHE A 93 7.77 -5.18 22.58
CA PHE A 93 7.78 -4.91 21.14
C PHE A 93 7.84 -3.42 20.84
N LYS A 94 6.98 -2.61 21.48
CA LYS A 94 6.96 -1.14 21.30
C LYS A 94 8.32 -0.54 21.67
N LYS A 95 8.93 -0.98 22.79
CA LYS A 95 10.24 -0.48 23.23
C LYS A 95 11.35 -0.83 22.24
N THR A 96 11.43 -2.08 21.78
CA THR A 96 12.51 -2.51 20.86
C THR A 96 12.39 -1.86 19.49
N HIS A 97 11.17 -1.63 18.98
CA HIS A 97 10.94 -1.04 17.66
C HIS A 97 10.83 0.49 17.68
N THR A 98 11.18 1.16 18.79
CA THR A 98 11.13 2.64 18.87
C THR A 98 12.02 3.32 17.83
N LYS A 99 13.24 2.80 17.61
CA LYS A 99 14.17 3.34 16.61
C LYS A 99 13.60 3.18 15.19
N LEU A 100 13.14 1.97 14.86
CA LEU A 100 12.52 1.69 13.56
C LEU A 100 11.25 2.52 13.33
N LEU A 101 10.45 2.76 14.37
CA LEU A 101 9.29 3.64 14.30
C LEU A 101 9.69 5.08 13.96
N LYS A 102 10.73 5.64 14.60
CA LYS A 102 11.23 6.98 14.27
C LYS A 102 11.74 7.06 12.83
N GLU A 103 12.52 6.09 12.40
CA GLU A 103 13.02 6.01 11.02
C GLU A 103 11.87 5.90 10.01
N ALA A 104 10.83 5.11 10.32
CA ALA A 104 9.62 5.00 9.51
C ALA A 104 8.83 6.31 9.45
N GLN A 105 8.70 7.03 10.56
CA GLN A 105 8.04 8.34 10.62
C GLN A 105 8.78 9.38 9.77
N GLU A 106 10.10 9.49 9.95
CA GLU A 106 10.93 10.43 9.19
C GLU A 106 10.94 10.11 7.69
N TRP A 107 11.09 8.83 7.35
CA TRP A 107 11.05 8.37 5.96
C TRP A 107 9.70 8.70 5.33
N LEU A 108 8.60 8.36 6.00
CA LEU A 108 7.25 8.58 5.47
C LEU A 108 6.94 10.08 5.31
N LYS A 109 7.40 10.93 6.23
CA LYS A 109 7.28 12.38 6.13
C LYS A 109 8.05 12.93 4.92
N ARG A 110 9.34 12.64 4.83
CA ARG A 110 10.21 13.10 3.72
C ARG A 110 9.70 12.64 2.36
N THR A 111 9.28 11.37 2.27
CA THR A 111 8.72 10.80 1.03
C THR A 111 7.40 11.47 0.68
N SER A 112 6.49 11.66 1.63
CA SER A 112 5.19 12.31 1.36
C SER A 112 5.35 13.76 0.93
N GLU A 113 6.26 14.52 1.55
CA GLU A 113 6.60 15.88 1.14
C GLU A 113 7.19 15.92 -0.28
N SER A 114 8.20 15.08 -0.54
CA SER A 114 8.87 15.03 -1.86
C SER A 114 7.93 14.56 -2.98
N CYS A 115 7.04 13.62 -2.70
CA CYS A 115 6.08 13.18 -3.71
C CYS A 115 4.93 14.17 -3.90
N SER A 116 4.54 14.90 -2.85
CA SER A 116 3.57 15.99 -2.97
C SER A 116 4.08 17.11 -3.86
N THR A 117 5.35 17.51 -3.73
CA THR A 117 5.93 18.55 -4.59
C THR A 117 5.96 18.12 -6.05
N VAL A 118 6.33 16.86 -6.33
CA VAL A 118 6.28 16.30 -7.69
C VAL A 118 4.84 16.25 -8.23
N ALA A 119 3.87 15.84 -7.41
CA ALA A 119 2.45 15.85 -7.79
C ALA A 119 1.98 17.27 -8.13
N VAL A 120 2.23 18.25 -7.26
CA VAL A 120 1.89 19.66 -7.53
C VAL A 120 2.53 20.13 -8.83
N LEU A 121 3.80 19.79 -9.10
CA LEU A 121 4.46 20.14 -10.36
C LEU A 121 3.78 19.52 -11.58
N ILE A 122 3.33 18.26 -11.51
CA ILE A 122 2.58 17.65 -12.63
C ILE A 122 1.23 18.34 -12.82
N ALA A 123 0.55 18.66 -11.71
CA ALA A 123 -0.73 19.37 -11.75
C ALA A 123 -0.60 20.77 -12.36
N THR A 124 0.48 21.50 -12.05
CA THR A 124 0.72 22.83 -12.64
C THR A 124 1.03 22.75 -14.12
N VAL A 125 1.80 21.76 -14.57
CA VAL A 125 2.08 21.58 -16.01
C VAL A 125 0.82 21.17 -16.76
N ALA A 126 0.00 20.25 -16.23
CA ALA A 126 -1.29 19.88 -16.81
C ALA A 126 -2.24 21.10 -16.88
N PHE A 127 -2.36 21.84 -15.77
CA PHE A 127 -3.18 23.06 -15.73
C PHE A 127 -2.73 24.10 -16.76
N ALA A 128 -1.41 24.32 -16.90
CA ALA A 128 -0.89 25.22 -17.93
C ALA A 128 -1.24 24.73 -19.34
N ALA A 129 -1.11 23.43 -19.61
CA ALA A 129 -1.48 22.81 -20.89
C ALA A 129 -2.97 22.98 -21.23
N ALA A 130 -3.86 22.92 -20.23
CA ALA A 130 -5.28 23.19 -20.40
C ALA A 130 -5.58 24.62 -20.88
N TYR A 131 -4.80 25.62 -20.46
CA TYR A 131 -4.96 27.01 -20.92
C TYR A 131 -4.22 27.28 -22.24
N THR A 132 -3.07 26.64 -22.46
CA THR A 132 -2.30 26.76 -23.70
C THR A 132 -2.72 25.69 -24.70
N VAL A 133 -4.01 25.71 -25.07
CA VAL A 133 -4.63 24.71 -25.93
C VAL A 133 -3.90 24.60 -27.28
N PRO A 134 -3.49 23.39 -27.71
CA PRO A 134 -2.82 23.21 -28.98
C PRO A 134 -3.70 23.70 -30.15
N GLY A 135 -3.12 24.55 -31.00
CA GLY A 135 -3.80 25.19 -32.13
C GLY A 135 -4.58 26.46 -31.83
N GLY A 136 -4.62 26.89 -30.56
CA GLY A 136 -5.19 28.17 -30.15
C GLY A 136 -6.73 28.20 -30.15
N SER A 137 -7.28 29.37 -29.82
CA SER A 137 -8.71 29.65 -29.85
C SER A 137 -9.07 30.50 -31.08
N ASN A 138 -10.27 30.29 -31.61
CA ASN A 138 -10.86 31.17 -32.62
C ASN A 138 -11.12 32.55 -32.00
N GLN A 139 -10.68 33.63 -32.67
CA GLN A 139 -10.82 35.01 -32.18
C GLN A 139 -12.28 35.45 -32.04
N ASP A 140 -13.19 34.91 -32.86
CA ASP A 140 -14.60 35.33 -32.87
C ASP A 140 -15.47 34.56 -31.85
N THR A 141 -15.13 33.31 -31.55
CA THR A 141 -15.97 32.42 -30.72
C THR A 141 -15.32 32.02 -29.39
N GLY A 142 -14.01 32.21 -29.23
CA GLY A 142 -13.23 31.76 -28.08
C GLY A 142 -13.06 30.23 -27.98
N LEU A 143 -13.64 29.47 -28.91
CA LEU A 143 -13.58 28.01 -28.91
C LEU A 143 -12.24 27.51 -29.50
N PRO A 144 -11.71 26.37 -29.02
CA PRO A 144 -10.54 25.71 -29.63
C PRO A 144 -10.75 25.45 -31.12
N VAL A 145 -9.77 25.81 -31.94
CA VAL A 145 -9.84 25.62 -33.40
C VAL A 145 -9.97 24.13 -33.77
N LEU A 146 -9.33 23.25 -32.98
CA LEU A 146 -9.31 21.80 -33.20
C LEU A 146 -10.41 21.03 -32.45
N LEU A 147 -11.50 21.70 -32.02
CA LEU A 147 -12.53 21.07 -31.18
C LEU A 147 -13.19 19.83 -31.82
N HIS A 148 -13.21 19.74 -33.16
CA HIS A 148 -13.77 18.62 -33.91
C HIS A 148 -12.77 17.48 -34.21
N ASP A 149 -11.48 17.64 -33.87
CA ASP A 149 -10.48 16.60 -34.08
C ASP A 149 -10.57 15.54 -32.96
N PRO A 150 -10.72 14.24 -33.27
CA PRO A 150 -10.75 13.19 -32.25
C PRO A 150 -9.48 13.18 -31.37
N ILE A 151 -8.32 13.56 -31.89
CA ILE A 151 -7.06 13.62 -31.13
C ILE A 151 -7.11 14.74 -30.09
N PHE A 152 -7.81 15.84 -30.41
CA PHE A 152 -8.02 16.95 -29.48
C PHE A 152 -8.91 16.56 -28.29
N LEU A 153 -9.96 15.78 -28.54
CA LEU A 153 -10.80 15.23 -27.47
C LEU A 153 -9.99 14.30 -26.56
N VAL A 154 -9.14 13.44 -27.13
CA VAL A 154 -8.25 12.59 -26.34
C VAL A 154 -7.27 13.41 -25.51
N PHE A 155 -6.67 14.46 -26.08
CA PHE A 155 -5.79 15.38 -25.36
C PHE A 155 -6.49 15.99 -24.14
N THR A 156 -7.68 16.58 -24.33
CA THR A 156 -8.41 17.27 -23.25
C THR A 156 -8.84 16.31 -22.13
N VAL A 157 -9.35 15.11 -22.48
CA VAL A 157 -9.74 14.09 -21.48
C VAL A 157 -8.53 13.60 -20.69
N MET A 158 -7.41 13.32 -21.37
CA MET A 158 -6.20 12.86 -20.69
C MET A 158 -5.63 13.97 -19.79
N ASP A 159 -5.67 15.23 -20.21
CA ASP A 159 -5.14 16.34 -19.41
C ASP A 159 -5.93 16.54 -18.11
N VAL A 160 -7.26 16.49 -18.19
CA VAL A 160 -8.13 16.52 -17.00
C VAL A 160 -7.89 15.32 -16.10
N LEU A 161 -7.72 14.11 -16.65
CA LEU A 161 -7.42 12.91 -15.87
C LEU A 161 -6.05 12.99 -15.17
N SER A 162 -5.03 13.53 -15.86
CA SER A 162 -3.71 13.78 -15.29
C SER A 162 -3.79 14.76 -14.11
N LEU A 163 -4.50 15.87 -14.28
CA LEU A 163 -4.69 16.88 -13.26
C LEU A 163 -5.46 16.34 -12.05
N ALA A 164 -6.61 15.70 -12.27
CA ALA A 164 -7.45 15.16 -11.20
C ALA A 164 -6.73 14.07 -10.40
N SER A 165 -6.02 13.17 -11.07
CA SER A 165 -5.23 12.14 -10.39
C SER A 165 -4.05 12.73 -9.61
N SER A 166 -3.38 13.76 -10.15
CA SER A 166 -2.30 14.44 -9.43
C SER A 166 -2.80 15.13 -8.16
N LEU A 167 -3.89 15.89 -8.23
CA LEU A 167 -4.50 16.52 -7.06
C LEU A 167 -4.96 15.49 -6.02
N THR A 168 -5.51 14.38 -6.47
CA THR A 168 -5.87 13.25 -5.58
C THR A 168 -4.64 12.69 -4.86
N SER A 169 -3.51 12.57 -5.57
CA SER A 169 -2.24 12.17 -4.97
C SER A 169 -1.76 13.17 -3.91
N VAL A 170 -1.86 14.48 -4.17
CA VAL A 170 -1.51 15.53 -3.20
C VAL A 170 -2.36 15.39 -1.93
N VAL A 171 -3.67 15.23 -2.07
CA VAL A 171 -4.58 15.05 -0.94
C VAL A 171 -4.22 13.80 -0.13
N MET A 172 -3.86 12.70 -0.81
CA MET A 172 -3.42 11.48 -0.12
C MET A 172 -2.13 11.67 0.68
N PHE A 173 -1.11 12.32 0.10
CA PHE A 173 0.14 12.59 0.82
C PHE A 173 -0.03 13.60 1.96
N LEU A 174 -0.85 14.63 1.78
CA LEU A 174 -1.23 15.53 2.88
C LEU A 174 -1.96 14.77 3.99
N SER A 175 -2.86 13.85 3.64
CA SER A 175 -3.56 12.99 4.61
C SER A 175 -2.62 12.07 5.41
N ILE A 176 -1.44 11.75 4.87
CA ILE A 176 -0.38 11.05 5.60
C ILE A 176 0.30 12.01 6.57
N LEU A 177 0.67 13.21 6.11
CA LEU A 177 1.35 14.23 6.93
C LEU A 177 0.50 14.73 8.11
N THR A 178 -0.82 14.78 7.97
CA THR A 178 -1.75 15.17 9.05
C THR A 178 -2.09 14.02 10.01
N SER A 179 -1.64 12.79 9.73
CA SER A 179 -1.92 11.62 10.57
C SER A 179 -1.09 11.65 11.86
N PRO A 180 -1.57 11.12 13.01
CA PRO A 180 -0.84 11.12 14.27
C PRO A 180 0.39 10.18 14.33
N PHE A 181 0.74 9.51 13.22
CA PHE A 181 1.92 8.64 13.08
C PHE A 181 2.11 7.63 14.23
N GLN A 182 1.02 7.06 14.76
CA GLN A 182 1.12 6.10 15.87
C GLN A 182 1.57 4.74 15.35
N LEU A 183 2.20 3.93 16.21
CA LEU A 183 2.65 2.58 15.86
C LEU A 183 1.53 1.70 15.25
N GLN A 184 0.29 1.87 15.71
CA GLN A 184 -0.85 1.11 15.20
C GLN A 184 -1.25 1.53 13.78
N ASP A 185 -1.06 2.81 13.42
CA ASP A 185 -1.39 3.34 12.10
C ASP A 185 -0.49 2.75 11.00
N PHE A 186 0.76 2.42 11.34
CA PHE A 186 1.70 1.75 10.44
C PHE A 186 1.28 0.31 10.07
N ARG A 187 0.27 -0.25 10.73
CA ARG A 187 -0.23 -1.59 10.40
C ARG A 187 -1.01 -1.61 9.08
N HIS A 188 -1.89 -0.62 8.87
CA HIS A 188 -2.79 -0.61 7.72
C HIS A 188 -2.98 0.78 7.13
N SER A 189 -3.37 1.77 7.94
CA SER A 189 -3.81 3.09 7.44
C SER A 189 -2.71 3.85 6.70
N LEU A 190 -1.51 3.96 7.28
CA LEU A 190 -0.40 4.73 6.69
C LEU A 190 0.13 4.09 5.40
N PRO A 191 0.48 2.79 5.35
CA PRO A 191 0.94 2.15 4.12
C PRO A 191 -0.11 2.13 3.01
N GLN A 192 -1.41 2.00 3.35
CA GLN A 192 -2.49 2.05 2.36
C GLN A 192 -2.59 3.41 1.70
N LYS A 193 -2.60 4.49 2.49
CA LYS A 193 -2.59 5.86 1.97
C LYS A 193 -1.37 6.13 1.10
N LEU A 194 -0.19 5.64 1.51
CA LEU A 194 1.05 5.78 0.76
C LEU A 194 0.97 5.10 -0.61
N ILE A 195 0.51 3.86 -0.66
CA ILE A 195 0.36 3.09 -1.90
C ILE A 195 -0.67 3.75 -2.82
N LEU A 196 -1.80 4.21 -2.28
CA LEU A 196 -2.82 4.93 -3.04
C LEU A 196 -2.25 6.24 -3.61
N GLY A 197 -1.56 7.04 -2.80
CA GLY A 197 -0.88 8.25 -3.26
C GLY A 197 0.08 7.98 -4.42
N PHE A 198 0.99 7.00 -4.25
CA PHE A 198 1.87 6.59 -5.35
C PHE A 198 1.12 6.13 -6.60
N SER A 199 0.06 5.32 -6.46
CA SER A 199 -0.71 4.86 -7.62
C SER A 199 -1.29 6.01 -8.45
N PHE A 200 -1.86 7.03 -7.79
CA PHE A 200 -2.39 8.20 -8.46
C PHE A 200 -1.29 9.09 -9.06
N LEU A 201 -0.16 9.27 -8.35
CA LEU A 201 0.98 10.02 -8.87
C LEU A 201 1.52 9.41 -10.17
N PHE A 202 1.79 8.11 -10.16
CA PHE A 202 2.34 7.45 -11.33
C PHE A 202 1.33 7.35 -12.48
N PHE A 203 0.04 7.16 -12.17
CA PHE A 203 -1.02 7.24 -13.17
C PHE A 203 -1.06 8.65 -13.80
N SER A 204 -0.95 9.71 -12.99
CA SER A 204 -0.86 11.09 -13.48
C SER A 204 0.32 11.28 -14.42
N VAL A 205 1.52 10.81 -14.06
CA VAL A 205 2.70 10.87 -14.95
C VAL A 205 2.45 10.13 -16.27
N ALA A 206 1.87 8.93 -16.22
CA ALA A 206 1.59 8.15 -17.42
C ALA A 206 0.61 8.86 -18.35
N VAL A 207 -0.48 9.39 -17.79
CA VAL A 207 -1.48 10.15 -18.55
C VAL A 207 -0.89 11.46 -19.09
N MET A 208 -0.07 12.17 -18.32
CA MET A 208 0.63 13.38 -18.78
C MET A 208 1.58 13.12 -19.95
N MET A 209 2.23 11.96 -19.98
CA MET A 209 3.05 11.59 -21.14
C MET A 209 2.19 11.30 -22.37
N LEU A 210 1.00 10.71 -22.19
CA LEU A 210 0.02 10.54 -23.27
C LEU A 210 -0.54 11.89 -23.75
N THR A 211 -0.80 12.85 -22.86
CA THR A 211 -1.24 14.20 -23.26
C THR A 211 -0.18 14.87 -24.10
N PHE A 212 1.08 14.88 -23.65
CA PHE A 212 2.18 15.45 -24.40
C PHE A 212 2.33 14.81 -25.79
N THR A 213 2.21 13.48 -25.86
CA THR A 213 2.21 12.72 -27.12
C THR A 213 1.07 13.18 -28.05
N ALA A 214 -0.14 13.34 -27.51
CA ALA A 214 -1.30 13.84 -28.26
C ALA A 214 -1.09 15.29 -28.73
N THR A 215 -0.53 16.16 -27.88
CA THR A 215 -0.19 17.55 -28.23
C THR A 215 0.79 17.60 -29.39
N ILE A 216 1.87 16.82 -29.34
CA ILE A 216 2.84 16.75 -30.44
C ILE A 216 2.18 16.17 -31.70
N LEU A 217 1.31 15.17 -31.58
CA LEU A 217 0.59 14.62 -32.73
C LEU A 217 -0.33 15.66 -33.39
N LEU A 218 -1.03 16.49 -32.61
CA LEU A 218 -1.85 17.60 -33.13
C LEU A 218 -1.00 18.64 -33.88
N ILE A 219 0.19 18.96 -33.36
CA ILE A 219 1.13 19.89 -34.00
C ILE A 219 1.74 19.26 -35.27
N VAL A 220 2.11 17.98 -35.22
CA VAL A 220 2.86 17.26 -36.27
C VAL A 220 1.94 16.62 -37.32
N HIS A 221 0.64 16.47 -37.09
CA HIS A 221 -0.30 16.01 -38.15
C HIS A 221 -0.24 16.88 -39.42
N LEU A 222 0.35 18.08 -39.34
CA LEU A 222 0.71 18.88 -40.50
C LEU A 222 1.90 18.33 -41.34
N LYS A 223 2.78 17.45 -40.84
CA LYS A 223 4.00 16.95 -41.53
C LYS A 223 4.48 15.54 -41.09
N LYS A 224 4.18 14.52 -41.93
CA LYS A 224 4.83 13.17 -42.10
C LYS A 224 4.59 12.04 -41.07
N ARG A 225 4.61 10.78 -41.57
CA ARG A 225 4.36 9.49 -40.86
C ARG A 225 5.49 8.93 -39.98
N TRP A 226 6.77 9.24 -40.26
CA TRP A 226 7.91 8.62 -39.56
C TRP A 226 8.13 9.17 -38.14
N THR A 227 7.78 10.44 -37.92
CA THR A 227 7.79 11.08 -36.59
C THR A 227 6.76 10.45 -35.67
N THR A 228 5.60 10.06 -36.21
CA THR A 228 4.52 9.41 -35.46
C THR A 228 4.96 8.09 -34.81
N LEU A 229 5.69 7.23 -35.52
CA LEU A 229 6.20 5.97 -34.98
C LEU A 229 7.19 6.20 -33.82
N LEU A 230 8.10 7.16 -33.94
CA LEU A 230 9.05 7.51 -32.89
C LEU A 230 8.32 8.00 -31.61
N ILE A 231 7.32 8.86 -31.80
CA ILE A 231 6.50 9.40 -30.70
C ILE A 231 5.76 8.29 -29.94
N TYR A 232 5.18 7.32 -30.65
CA TYR A 232 4.52 6.17 -30.00
C TYR A 232 5.49 5.32 -29.17
N THR A 233 6.72 5.09 -29.66
CA THR A 233 7.71 4.31 -28.91
C THR A 233 8.14 4.99 -27.62
N VAL A 234 8.31 6.32 -27.64
CA VAL A 234 8.67 7.12 -26.46
C VAL A 234 7.51 7.18 -25.45
N ALA A 235 6.27 7.25 -25.92
CA ALA A 235 5.09 7.27 -25.06
C ALA A 235 4.86 5.94 -24.32
N PHE A 236 5.17 4.82 -24.97
CA PHE A 236 4.90 3.48 -24.42
C PHE A 236 5.93 3.04 -23.36
N LEU A 237 7.13 3.61 -23.40
CA LEU A 237 8.23 3.29 -22.50
C LEU A 237 7.90 3.58 -21.01
N PRO A 238 7.45 4.78 -20.61
CA PRO A 238 7.08 5.05 -19.22
C PRO A 238 5.84 4.27 -18.76
N VAL A 239 4.88 3.99 -19.66
CA VAL A 239 3.72 3.13 -19.35
C VAL A 239 4.14 1.69 -19.06
N SER A 240 5.12 1.18 -19.81
CA SER A 240 5.71 -0.14 -19.60
C SER A 240 6.50 -0.20 -18.30
N ILE A 241 7.29 0.84 -18.00
CA ILE A 241 8.02 0.95 -16.72
C ILE A 241 7.04 1.02 -15.55
N PHE A 242 5.94 1.77 -15.68
CA PHE A 242 4.88 1.80 -14.68
C PHE A 242 4.27 0.41 -14.47
N ALA A 243 3.89 -0.29 -15.53
CA ALA A 243 3.36 -1.65 -15.42
C ALA A 243 4.37 -2.59 -14.72
N LEU A 244 5.65 -2.53 -15.07
CA LEU A 244 6.69 -3.37 -14.44
C LEU A 244 6.90 -3.06 -12.95
N LEU A 245 6.86 -1.78 -12.55
CA LEU A 245 7.11 -1.35 -11.17
C LEU A 245 5.88 -1.51 -10.26
N GLN A 246 4.69 -1.18 -10.77
CA GLN A 246 3.46 -1.20 -9.97
C GLN A 246 2.87 -2.60 -9.82
N VAL A 247 3.00 -3.49 -10.82
CA VAL A 247 2.43 -4.85 -10.79
C VAL A 247 2.87 -5.67 -9.56
N PRO A 248 4.16 -5.79 -9.21
CA PRO A 248 4.57 -6.55 -8.02
C PRO A 248 4.04 -5.93 -6.72
N LEU A 249 3.95 -4.61 -6.66
CA LEU A 249 3.43 -3.87 -5.52
C LEU A 249 1.91 -4.06 -5.36
N TYR A 250 1.16 -4.01 -6.46
CA TYR A 250 -0.28 -4.29 -6.52
C TYR A 250 -0.60 -5.74 -6.21
N LEU A 251 0.16 -6.71 -6.73
CA LEU A 251 -0.03 -8.13 -6.42
C LEU A 251 0.17 -8.40 -4.93
N THR A 252 1.22 -7.82 -4.34
CA THR A 252 1.50 -7.95 -2.90
C THR A 252 0.36 -7.34 -2.06
N PHE A 253 -0.16 -6.20 -2.48
CA PHE A 253 -1.27 -5.51 -1.82
C PHE A 253 -2.63 -6.20 -1.99
N MET A 254 -2.95 -6.70 -3.19
CA MET A 254 -4.17 -7.49 -3.43
C MET A 254 -4.16 -8.78 -2.62
N ASN A 255 -3.00 -9.40 -2.45
CA ASN A 255 -2.86 -10.58 -1.60
C ASN A 255 -3.10 -10.26 -0.11
N THR A 256 -2.64 -9.10 0.39
CA THR A 256 -2.91 -8.66 1.77
C THR A 256 -4.36 -8.22 1.98
N LEU A 257 -4.98 -7.54 1.00
CA LEU A 257 -6.40 -7.22 0.99
C LEU A 257 -7.27 -8.47 0.93
N LYS A 258 -6.99 -9.42 0.03
CA LYS A 258 -7.73 -10.69 -0.06
C LYS A 258 -7.60 -11.51 1.23
N SER A 259 -6.42 -11.51 1.86
CA SER A 259 -6.23 -12.11 3.19
C SER A 259 -7.02 -11.40 4.28
N SER A 260 -7.21 -10.09 4.20
CA SER A 260 -7.94 -9.28 5.18
C SER A 260 -9.46 -9.40 5.00
N VAL A 261 -9.94 -9.39 3.75
CA VAL A 261 -11.34 -9.62 3.38
C VAL A 261 -11.77 -11.06 3.69
N ASN A 262 -10.93 -12.06 3.41
CA ASN A 262 -11.22 -13.44 3.81
C ASN A 262 -11.28 -13.60 5.34
N LEU A 263 -10.49 -12.84 6.10
CA LEU A 263 -10.55 -12.84 7.57
C LEU A 263 -11.86 -12.25 8.11
N ILE A 264 -12.47 -11.30 7.39
CA ILE A 264 -13.76 -10.68 7.72
C ILE A 264 -14.94 -11.53 7.22
N ARG A 265 -14.77 -12.29 6.14
CA ARG A 265 -15.81 -13.19 5.59
C ARG A 265 -16.07 -14.40 6.49
N ILE A 266 -15.06 -14.86 7.24
CA ILE A 266 -15.17 -15.97 8.20
C ILE A 266 -16.17 -15.69 9.34
N PRO A 267 -16.10 -14.55 10.07
CA PRO A 267 -17.07 -14.24 11.12
C PRO A 267 -18.47 -13.99 10.55
N ILE A 268 -18.61 -13.38 9.37
CA ILE A 268 -19.93 -13.14 8.76
C ILE A 268 -20.61 -14.47 8.39
N ASN A 269 -19.89 -15.40 7.76
CA ASN A 269 -20.46 -16.72 7.43
C ASN A 269 -20.78 -17.54 8.69
N SER A 270 -19.97 -17.41 9.74
CA SER A 270 -20.22 -18.06 11.03
C SER A 270 -21.43 -17.49 11.76
N VAL A 271 -21.67 -16.18 11.66
CA VAL A 271 -22.86 -15.54 12.24
C VAL A 271 -24.10 -15.89 11.41
N LEU A 272 -23.99 -15.89 10.08
CA LEU A 272 -25.10 -16.25 9.19
C LEU A 272 -25.53 -17.71 9.37
N SER A 273 -24.59 -18.63 9.61
CA SER A 273 -24.91 -20.04 9.90
C SER A 273 -25.58 -20.21 11.26
N LEU A 274 -25.16 -19.45 12.28
CA LEU A 274 -25.79 -19.45 13.60
C LEU A 274 -27.24 -18.92 13.54
N VAL A 275 -27.45 -17.83 12.82
CA VAL A 275 -28.79 -17.23 12.60
C VAL A 275 -29.70 -18.17 11.81
N ARG A 276 -29.15 -18.86 10.81
CA ARG A 276 -29.92 -19.86 10.03
C ARG A 276 -30.28 -21.08 10.89
N ALA A 277 -29.39 -21.51 11.79
CA ALA A 277 -29.65 -22.60 12.72
C ALA A 277 -30.74 -22.24 13.75
N THR A 278 -30.72 -21.03 14.32
CA THR A 278 -31.76 -20.56 15.26
C THR A 278 -33.11 -20.33 14.60
N LEU A 279 -33.14 -19.82 13.36
CA LEU A 279 -34.38 -19.72 12.58
C LEU A 279 -34.99 -21.09 12.27
N SER A 280 -34.15 -22.09 11.95
CA SER A 280 -34.63 -23.45 11.66
C SER A 280 -35.20 -24.16 12.89
N SER A 281 -34.67 -23.89 14.09
CA SER A 281 -35.17 -24.49 15.34
C SER A 281 -36.48 -23.86 15.82
N ILE A 282 -36.70 -22.57 15.52
CA ILE A 282 -37.97 -21.88 15.80
C ILE A 282 -39.07 -22.37 14.85
N CYS A 283 -38.75 -22.62 13.58
CA CYS A 283 -39.73 -23.09 12.59
C CYS A 283 -40.18 -24.55 12.82
N LYS A 284 -39.38 -25.36 13.52
CA LYS A 284 -39.69 -26.77 13.83
C LYS A 284 -40.45 -26.97 15.15
N ARG A 285 -40.75 -25.89 15.87
CA ARG A 285 -41.48 -25.89 17.16
C ARG A 285 -42.90 -25.31 17.07
N ARG A 286 -43.38 -25.00 15.86
CA ARG A 286 -44.79 -24.77 15.53
C ARG A 286 -45.28 -25.94 14.68
#